data_AF-Q17JU6-F1
#
_entry.id   AF-Q17JU6-F1
#
_cell.length_a   1.000
_cell.length_b   1.000
_cell.length_c   1.000
_cell.angle_alpha   90.00
_cell.angle_beta   90.00
_cell.angle_gamma   90.00
#
_symmetry.space_group_name_H-M   'P 1'
#
loop_
_entity.id
_entity.type
_entity.pdbx_description
1 polymer ?
#
loop_
_entity_poly.entity_id
_entity_poly.type
_entity_poly.pdbx_seq_one_letter_code
_entity_poly.pdbx_strand_id
1 'polypeptide(L)'
;MAFGDYPAEYNPKINGPYDPSSYYGRPDTPLGQMKLNVLGSWFGRRDKNPRLPLSRAFWRWQSKQMGIATFFQIIVGEMFFYAIKHDKLKHHRNYKYH
;
A
#
# COMPACT_ATOMS: atom_id res chain seq x y z
N MET A 1 19.31 -3.39 -5.91
CA MET A 1 18.78 -3.99 -4.66
C MET A 1 17.92 -5.17 -5.06
N ALA A 2 18.32 -6.37 -4.68
CA ALA A 2 17.53 -7.59 -4.83
C ALA A 2 16.43 -7.63 -3.76
N PHE A 3 15.47 -8.55 -3.91
CA PHE A 3 14.49 -8.81 -2.86
C PHE A 3 15.20 -9.30 -1.60
N GLY A 4 15.01 -8.62 -0.48
CA GLY A 4 15.63 -8.96 0.81
C GLY A 4 16.83 -8.10 1.21
N ASP A 5 17.37 -7.29 0.29
CA ASP A 5 18.43 -6.33 0.64
C ASP A 5 17.87 -5.16 1.46
N TYR A 6 18.65 -4.70 2.43
CA TYR A 6 18.37 -3.44 3.11
C TYR A 6 18.46 -2.27 2.14
N PRO A 7 17.62 -1.23 2.30
CA PRO A 7 17.72 -0.03 1.47
C PRO A 7 19.11 0.60 1.65
N ALA A 8 19.70 1.10 0.56
CA ALA A 8 21.06 1.66 0.58
C ALA A 8 21.24 2.83 1.56
N GLU A 9 20.14 3.49 1.95
CA GLU A 9 20.10 4.60 2.90
C GLU A 9 20.09 4.15 4.37
N TYR A 10 19.87 2.87 4.64
CA TYR A 10 19.81 2.35 6.01
C TYR A 10 21.22 2.13 6.57
N ASN A 11 21.51 2.77 7.70
CA ASN A 11 22.72 2.53 8.48
C ASN A 11 22.34 2.02 9.88
N PRO A 12 22.64 0.76 10.23
CA PRO A 12 22.26 0.17 11.52
C PRO A 12 22.90 0.87 12.72
N LYS A 13 24.05 1.55 12.54
CA LYS A 13 24.71 2.30 13.61
C LYS A 13 24.00 3.60 13.98
N ILE A 14 23.29 4.20 13.03
CA ILE A 14 22.61 5.51 13.21
C ILE A 14 21.12 5.28 13.50
N ASN A 15 20.50 4.34 12.79
CA ASN A 15 19.05 4.17 12.75
C ASN A 15 18.53 3.14 13.76
N GLY A 16 19.41 2.34 14.38
CA GLY A 16 19.00 1.24 15.27
C GLY A 16 18.39 0.07 14.50
N PRO A 17 17.55 -0.77 15.13
CA PRO A 17 16.88 -1.89 14.48
C PRO A 17 16.11 -1.47 13.21
N TYR A 18 16.12 -2.32 12.19
CA TYR A 18 15.43 -2.02 10.94
C TYR A 18 13.91 -2.02 11.12
N ASP A 19 13.28 -0.91 10.78
CA ASP A 19 11.84 -0.70 10.69
C ASP A 19 11.45 -0.53 9.21
N PRO A 20 10.74 -1.52 8.64
CA PRO A 20 10.35 -1.50 7.23
C PRO A 20 9.26 -0.48 6.89
N SER A 21 8.65 0.17 7.89
CA SER A 21 7.63 1.21 7.70
C SER A 21 8.22 2.63 7.58
N SER A 22 9.50 2.78 7.97
CA SER A 22 10.22 4.05 8.03
C SER A 22 10.94 4.38 6.72
N TYR A 23 11.17 5.68 6.49
CA TYR A 23 11.96 6.16 5.36
C TYR A 23 13.32 6.64 5.87
N TYR A 24 14.39 5.99 5.40
CA TYR A 24 15.76 6.25 5.86
C TYR A 24 16.53 7.25 5.01
N GLY A 25 16.00 7.61 3.84
CA GLY A 25 16.58 8.64 2.98
C GLY A 25 16.34 10.06 3.49
N ARG A 26 16.84 11.04 2.74
CA ARG A 26 16.67 12.47 3.05
C ARG A 26 15.18 12.87 2.94
N PRO A 27 14.56 13.42 4.01
CA PRO A 27 13.17 13.88 3.94
C PRO A 27 13.05 15.05 2.96
N ASP A 28 12.14 14.93 1.99
CA ASP A 28 11.78 16.01 1.09
C ASP A 28 10.77 16.98 1.73
N THR A 29 10.67 18.18 1.18
CA THR A 29 9.63 19.14 1.57
C THR A 29 8.23 18.55 1.36
N PRO A 30 7.32 18.64 2.34
CA PRO A 30 5.94 18.21 2.20
C PRO A 30 5.23 18.88 1.02
N LEU A 31 4.32 18.15 0.37
CA LEU A 31 3.48 18.67 -0.72
C LEU A 31 2.75 19.97 -0.33
N GLY A 32 2.34 20.12 0.94
CA GLY A 32 1.63 21.32 1.40
C GLY A 32 2.50 22.56 1.60
N GLN A 33 3.83 22.42 1.62
CA GLN A 33 4.78 23.52 1.89
C GLN A 33 5.58 23.94 0.65
N MET A 34 5.44 23.23 -0.47
CA MET A 34 6.18 23.53 -1.69
C MET A 34 5.49 24.62 -2.53
N LYS A 35 6.29 25.45 -3.18
CA LYS A 35 5.82 26.43 -4.17
C LYS A 35 5.42 25.70 -5.46
N LEU A 36 4.32 26.13 -6.10
CA LEU A 36 3.83 25.56 -7.36
C LEU A 36 4.86 25.58 -8.49
N ASN A 37 5.76 26.58 -8.50
CA ASN A 37 6.82 26.68 -9.51
C ASN A 37 7.93 25.61 -9.35
N VAL A 38 8.03 24.94 -8.20
CA VAL A 38 9.08 23.94 -7.91
C VAL A 38 8.52 22.51 -8.02
N LEU A 39 7.22 22.36 -8.30
CA LEU A 39 6.51 21.09 -8.27
C LEU A 39 7.09 20.06 -9.27
N GLY A 40 7.46 20.51 -10.47
CA GLY A 40 8.09 19.66 -11.48
C GLY A 40 9.45 19.09 -11.05
N SER A 41 10.35 19.95 -10.56
CA SER A 41 11.67 19.51 -10.05
C SER A 41 11.55 18.73 -8.74
N TRP A 42 10.51 18.97 -7.95
CA TRP A 42 10.17 18.20 -6.76
C TRP A 42 9.73 16.78 -7.10
N PHE A 43 8.93 16.57 -8.15
CA PHE A 43 8.63 15.22 -8.63
C PHE A 43 9.86 14.52 -9.24
N GLY A 44 10.69 15.26 -9.98
CA GLY A 44 11.88 14.71 -10.63
C GLY A 44 12.96 14.17 -9.68
N ARG A 45 13.02 14.69 -8.44
CA ARG A 45 13.99 14.27 -7.42
C ARG A 45 13.66 12.93 -6.75
N ARG A 46 12.43 12.44 -6.88
CA ARG A 46 12.03 11.18 -6.25
C ARG A 46 12.50 9.98 -7.02
N ASP A 47 12.90 8.95 -6.27
CA ASP A 47 13.04 7.62 -6.84
C ASP A 47 11.66 7.16 -7.36
N LYS A 48 11.63 6.80 -8.63
CA LYS A 48 10.43 6.35 -9.35
C LYS A 48 10.21 4.86 -9.19
N ASN A 49 11.07 4.16 -8.46
CA ASN A 49 10.89 2.76 -8.14
C ASN A 49 9.66 2.57 -7.23
N PRO A 50 8.57 1.96 -7.73
CA PRO A 50 7.34 1.83 -6.96
C PRO A 50 7.45 0.82 -5.82
N ARG A 51 8.47 -0.05 -5.81
CA ARG A 51 8.60 -1.15 -4.84
C ARG A 51 8.78 -0.65 -3.41
N LEU A 52 9.66 0.34 -3.22
CA LEU A 52 10.00 0.90 -1.92
C LEU A 52 8.82 1.63 -1.23
N PRO A 53 8.07 2.54 -1.91
CA PRO A 53 6.92 3.17 -1.30
C PRO A 53 5.77 2.18 -1.04
N LEU A 54 5.55 1.20 -1.93
CA LEU A 54 4.51 0.19 -1.75
C LEU A 54 4.80 -0.75 -0.58
N SER A 55 6.05 -1.21 -0.40
CA SER A 55 6.38 -2.06 0.75
C SER A 55 6.22 -1.31 2.07
N ARG A 56 6.68 -0.06 2.15
CA ARG A 56 6.49 0.78 3.35
C ARG A 56 5.03 1.02 3.65
N ALA A 57 4.21 1.33 2.64
CA ALA A 57 2.78 1.52 2.80
C ALA A 57 2.10 0.24 3.30
N PHE A 58 2.48 -0.91 2.76
CA PHE A 58 2.03 -2.21 3.22
C PHE A 58 2.39 -2.45 4.68
N TRP A 59 3.65 -2.23 5.09
CA TRP A 59 4.08 -2.40 6.47
C TRP A 59 3.39 -1.45 7.45
N ARG A 60 3.11 -0.19 7.05
CA ARG A 60 2.32 0.77 7.84
C ARG A 60 0.87 0.36 7.99
N TRP A 61 0.29 -0.20 6.93
CA TRP A 61 -1.08 -0.69 6.95
C TRP A 61 -1.15 -1.95 7.83
N GLN A 62 -0.24 -2.90 7.62
CA GLN A 62 -0.15 -4.12 8.39
C GLN A 62 0.07 -3.83 9.87
N SER A 63 1.05 -3.02 10.26
CA SER A 63 1.32 -2.71 11.67
C SER A 63 0.13 -2.09 12.42
N LYS A 64 -0.76 -1.38 11.72
CA LYS A 64 -2.00 -0.83 12.27
C LYS A 64 -3.16 -1.81 12.31
N GLN A 65 -3.17 -2.77 11.37
CA GLN A 65 -4.30 -3.66 11.10
C GLN A 65 -3.98 -5.12 11.42
N MET A 66 -2.87 -5.40 12.11
CA MET A 66 -2.51 -6.76 12.51
C MET A 66 -3.58 -7.34 13.43
N GLY A 67 -4.39 -8.25 12.87
CA GLY A 67 -5.50 -8.89 13.56
C GLY A 67 -6.69 -9.15 12.62
N ILE A 68 -7.89 -8.97 13.17
CA ILE A 68 -9.17 -9.29 12.53
C ILE A 68 -9.44 -8.51 11.22
N ALA A 69 -8.74 -7.40 10.98
CA ALA A 69 -8.94 -6.56 9.79
C ALA A 69 -8.70 -7.31 8.48
N THR A 70 -7.74 -8.23 8.42
CA THR A 70 -7.50 -9.06 7.23
C THR A 70 -8.71 -9.95 6.92
N PHE A 71 -9.39 -10.46 7.96
CA PHE A 71 -10.62 -11.24 7.77
C PHE A 71 -11.76 -10.37 7.23
N PHE A 72 -11.90 -9.14 7.73
CA PHE A 72 -12.89 -8.20 7.20
C PHE A 72 -12.62 -7.83 5.74
N GLN A 73 -11.37 -7.71 5.32
CA GLN A 73 -11.03 -7.47 3.91
C GLN A 73 -11.45 -8.63 2.99
N ILE A 74 -11.28 -9.87 3.44
CA ILE A 74 -11.73 -11.05 2.68
C ILE A 74 -13.26 -11.06 2.59
N ILE A 75 -13.97 -10.81 3.69
CA ILE A 75 -15.45 -10.75 3.72
C ILE A 75 -15.97 -9.65 2.80
N VAL A 76 -15.40 -8.45 2.87
CA VAL A 76 -15.78 -7.32 2.01
C VAL A 76 -15.46 -7.62 0.54
N GLY A 77 -14.33 -8.29 0.27
CA GLY A 77 -13.98 -8.75 -1.08
C GLY A 77 -15.00 -9.72 -1.65
N GLU A 78 -15.40 -10.74 -0.88
CA GLU A 78 -16.45 -11.69 -1.26
C GLU A 78 -17.79 -11.00 -1.53
N MET A 79 -18.19 -10.05 -0.67
CA MET A 79 -19.40 -9.24 -0.88
C MET A 79 -19.34 -8.40 -2.15
N PHE A 80 -18.18 -7.82 -2.46
CA PHE A 80 -17.98 -7.05 -3.70
C PHE A 80 -18.06 -7.94 -4.95
N PHE A 81 -17.45 -9.12 -4.93
CA PHE A 81 -17.57 -10.08 -6.03
C PHE A 81 -18.98 -10.61 -6.19
N TYR A 82 -19.72 -10.82 -5.09
CA TYR A 82 -21.13 -11.14 -5.12
C TYR A 82 -21.94 -10.02 -5.80
N ALA A 83 -21.69 -8.76 -5.48
CA ALA A 83 -22.36 -7.62 -6.11
C ALA A 83 -22.11 -7.56 -7.62
N ILE A 84 -20.88 -7.78 -8.09
CA ILE A 84 -20.56 -7.83 -9.53
C ILE A 84 -21.28 -9.02 -10.21
N LYS A 85 -21.33 -10.17 -9.55
CA LYS A 85 -21.95 -11.40 -10.09
C LYS A 85 -23.48 -11.44 -9.92
N HIS A 86 -24.04 -10.52 -9.14
CA HIS A 86 -25.45 -10.51 -8.76
C HIS A 86 -26.37 -10.49 -9.98
N ASP A 87 -26.00 -9.75 -11.03
CA ASP A 87 -26.78 -9.65 -12.26
C ASP A 87 -26.95 -11.00 -12.98
N LYS A 88 -25.95 -11.88 -12.89
CA LYS A 88 -26.01 -13.23 -13.48
C LYS A 88 -26.78 -14.19 -12.57
N LEU A 89 -26.57 -14.09 -11.25
CA LEU A 89 -27.16 -14.99 -10.25
C LEU A 89 -28.66 -14.74 -10.02
N LYS A 90 -29.17 -13.53 -10.26
CA LYS A 90 -30.60 -13.17 -10.04
C LYS A 90 -31.58 -14.06 -10.83
N HIS A 91 -31.17 -14.57 -11.99
CA HIS A 91 -32.01 -15.42 -12.85
C HIS A 91 -32.31 -16.79 -12.22
N HIS A 92 -31.43 -17.29 -11.35
CA HIS A 92 -31.62 -18.55 -10.63
C HIS A 92 -32.65 -18.45 -9.49
N ARG A 93 -33.07 -17.24 -9.10
CA ARG A 93 -34.02 -17.03 -8.00
C ARG A 93 -35.43 -17.54 -8.32
N ASN A 94 -35.81 -17.54 -9.59
CA ASN A 94 -37.14 -17.96 -10.05
C ASN A 94 -37.13 -19.35 -10.73
N TYR A 95 -35.99 -20.05 -10.73
CA TYR A 95 -35.91 -21.38 -11.32
C TYR A 95 -36.51 -22.39 -10.34
N LYS A 96 -37.59 -23.06 -10.75
CA LYS A 96 -38.03 -24.28 -10.07
C LYS A 96 -37.10 -25.40 -10.53
N TYR A 97 -36.23 -25.85 -9.63
CA TYR A 97 -35.51 -27.10 -9.85
C TYR A 97 -36.54 -28.22 -9.72
N HIS A 98 -36.73 -28.95 -10.82
CA HIS A 98 -37.56 -30.16 -10.85
C HIS A 98 -36.93 -31.27 -10.02
#